data_AF-A0A973PN45-F1
#
_entry.id   AF-A0A973PN45-F1
#
_cell.length_a   1.000
_cell.length_b   1.000
_cell.length_c   1.000
_cell.angle_alpha   90.00
_cell.angle_beta   90.00
_cell.angle_gamma   90.00
#
_symmetry.space_group_name_H-M   'P 1'
#
loop_
_entity.id
_entity.type
_entity.pdbx_description
1 polymer ?
#
loop_
_entity_poly.entity_id
_entity_poly.type
_entity_poly.pdbx_seq_one_letter_code
_entity_poly.pdbx_strand_id
1 'polypeptide(L)'
;MVQRARVVVVGAGFAGLAATRELAKGGALVTLVDRYPYSTFQPLLYQVATAGMGTSDVSYPIRTFAAKWPNVRARRATLSKVHPGERRVEFEDGTTLAYDYLVIATGVTTNWLRVEGAEANSLPIYSLHDAADLRRRLQHLLEDTSAGRRESCHVVVVGAGATGVETAGTLAELRRRTLPLTHPEIRPDQTSVTLVERFEYVLAPYKPRLRDAAADALRRRGVRLRLGATVAGVRPDAVVLEDGTELPSDITVWALGVT
;
A
#
# COMPACT_ATOMS: atom_id res chain seq x y z
N MET A 1 -9.16 30.31 34.40
CA MET A 1 -8.63 29.94 33.07
C MET A 1 -9.19 28.57 32.72
N VAL A 2 -9.85 28.40 31.57
CA VAL A 2 -10.34 27.08 31.14
C VAL A 2 -9.13 26.23 30.77
N GLN A 3 -8.91 25.14 31.50
CA GLN A 3 -7.83 24.20 31.21
C GLN A 3 -8.13 23.49 29.89
N ARG A 4 -7.27 23.68 28.89
CA ARG A 4 -7.41 23.02 27.59
C ARG A 4 -6.95 21.56 27.71
N ALA A 5 -7.78 20.62 27.25
CA ALA A 5 -7.43 19.21 27.25
C ALA A 5 -6.22 18.94 26.35
N ARG A 6 -5.25 18.16 26.83
CA ARG A 6 -4.09 17.70 26.07
C ARG A 6 -4.40 16.38 25.39
N VAL A 7 -4.36 16.37 24.06
CA VAL A 7 -4.65 15.18 23.27
C VAL A 7 -3.43 14.76 22.48
N VAL A 8 -3.03 13.51 22.60
CA VAL A 8 -2.02 12.90 21.73
C VAL A 8 -2.74 12.11 20.65
N VAL A 9 -2.44 12.39 19.39
CA VAL A 9 -2.96 11.64 18.24
C VAL A 9 -1.77 10.91 17.62
N VAL A 10 -1.81 9.58 17.60
CA VAL A 10 -0.74 8.75 17.02
C VAL A 10 -1.20 8.21 15.67
N GLY A 11 -0.47 8.55 14.62
CA GLY A 11 -0.78 8.28 13.22
C GLY A 11 -1.33 9.52 12.53
N ALA A 12 -0.72 9.91 11.42
CA ALA A 12 -1.07 11.04 10.58
C ALA A 12 -1.67 10.58 9.23
N GLY A 13 -2.35 9.44 9.22
CA GLY A 13 -3.21 9.02 8.10
C GLY A 13 -4.55 9.76 8.09
N PHE A 14 -5.50 9.30 7.28
CA PHE A 14 -6.83 9.93 7.13
C PHE A 14 -7.53 10.19 8.47
N ALA A 15 -7.62 9.15 9.32
CA ALA A 15 -8.31 9.23 10.60
C ALA A 15 -7.61 10.22 11.56
N GLY A 16 -6.28 10.14 11.67
CA GLY A 16 -5.52 10.99 12.59
C GLY A 16 -5.52 12.46 12.20
N LEU A 17 -5.41 12.77 10.90
CA LEU A 17 -5.54 14.15 10.42
C LEU A 17 -6.96 14.70 10.64
N ALA A 18 -7.99 13.89 10.35
CA ALA A 18 -9.38 14.30 10.58
C ALA A 18 -9.66 14.55 12.07
N ALA A 19 -9.23 13.63 12.95
CA ALA A 19 -9.37 13.78 14.39
C ALA A 19 -8.63 15.03 14.91
N THR A 20 -7.37 15.22 14.49
CA THR A 20 -6.58 16.40 14.86
C THR A 20 -7.28 17.69 14.47
N ARG A 21 -7.86 17.74 13.27
CA ARG A 21 -8.59 18.91 12.78
C ARG A 21 -9.78 19.27 13.67
N GLU A 22 -10.63 18.30 13.99
CA GLU A 22 -11.83 18.56 14.78
C GLU A 22 -11.49 18.85 16.26
N LEU A 23 -10.50 18.16 16.83
CA LEU A 23 -9.99 18.45 18.18
C LEU A 23 -9.38 19.85 18.28
N ALA A 24 -8.66 20.28 17.24
CA ALA A 24 -8.08 21.62 17.17
C ALA A 24 -9.18 22.71 17.13
N LYS A 25 -10.23 22.53 16.33
CA LYS A 25 -11.41 23.43 16.32
C LYS A 25 -12.12 23.48 17.68
N GLY A 26 -12.17 22.34 18.39
CA GLY A 26 -12.71 22.25 19.74
C GLY A 26 -11.84 22.89 20.83
N GLY A 27 -10.66 23.44 20.49
CA GLY A 27 -9.80 24.15 21.43
C GLY A 27 -8.83 23.27 22.23
N ALA A 28 -8.73 21.97 21.94
CA ALA A 28 -7.77 21.07 22.57
C ALA A 28 -6.32 21.42 22.20
N LEU A 29 -5.37 21.10 23.07
CA LEU A 29 -3.94 21.13 22.74
C LEU A 29 -3.55 19.79 22.15
N VAL A 30 -3.29 19.73 20.84
CA VAL A 30 -3.06 18.46 20.15
C VAL A 30 -1.59 18.28 19.81
N THR A 31 -1.02 17.14 20.18
CA THR A 31 0.25 16.65 19.64
C THR A 31 -0.02 15.54 18.64
N LEU A 32 0.15 15.84 17.35
CA LEU A 32 0.09 14.86 16.26
C LEU A 32 1.45 14.19 16.12
N VAL A 33 1.47 12.86 16.25
CA VAL A 33 2.68 12.05 16.19
C VAL A 33 2.58 11.07 15.02
N ASP A 34 3.62 10.97 14.21
CA ASP A 34 3.73 9.92 13.19
C ASP A 34 5.20 9.47 13.05
N ARG A 35 5.42 8.23 12.60
CA ARG A 35 6.77 7.71 12.34
C ARG A 35 7.44 8.40 11.15
N TYR A 36 6.63 8.86 10.19
CA TYR A 36 7.07 9.62 9.03
C TYR A 36 6.79 11.12 9.19
N PRO A 37 7.60 12.00 8.57
CA PRO A 37 7.36 13.44 8.59
C PRO A 37 6.24 13.87 7.62
N TYR A 38 5.51 12.93 7.02
CA TYR A 38 4.47 13.18 6.01
C TYR A 38 3.27 12.25 6.21
N SER A 39 2.11 12.70 5.75
CA SER A 39 0.94 11.87 5.47
C SER A 39 0.97 11.43 4.01
N THR A 40 0.31 10.32 3.70
CA THR A 40 0.23 9.79 2.34
C THR A 40 -1.23 9.64 1.90
N PHE A 41 -1.57 10.12 0.71
CA PHE A 41 -2.84 9.78 0.07
C PHE A 41 -2.77 8.36 -0.52
N GLN A 42 -2.96 7.38 0.37
CA GLN A 42 -2.85 5.94 0.07
C GLN A 42 -3.60 5.47 -1.18
N PRO A 43 -4.80 6.02 -1.54
CA PRO A 43 -5.53 5.55 -2.72
C PRO A 43 -4.78 5.66 -4.03
N LEU A 44 -3.70 6.44 -4.14
CA LEU A 44 -2.94 6.58 -5.39
C LEU A 44 -1.56 5.90 -5.36
N LEU A 45 -1.28 5.06 -4.35
CA LEU A 45 -0.01 4.35 -4.25
C LEU A 45 0.28 3.44 -5.46
N TYR A 46 -0.75 2.86 -6.07
CA TYR A 46 -0.58 2.05 -7.28
C TYR A 46 -0.01 2.86 -8.45
N GLN A 47 -0.36 4.15 -8.59
CA GLN A 47 0.19 5.01 -9.63
C GLN A 47 1.65 5.37 -9.36
N VAL A 48 2.03 5.54 -8.09
CA VAL A 48 3.45 5.71 -7.72
C VAL A 48 4.22 4.44 -8.05
N ALA A 49 3.67 3.27 -7.69
CA ALA A 49 4.29 1.97 -7.93
C ALA A 49 4.53 1.64 -9.40
N THR A 50 3.67 2.14 -10.29
CA THR A 50 3.80 1.94 -11.75
C THR A 50 4.37 3.17 -12.46
N ALA A 51 5.03 4.09 -11.74
CA ALA A 51 5.65 5.30 -12.27
C ALA A 51 4.71 6.30 -12.98
N GLY A 52 3.39 6.20 -12.78
CA GLY A 52 2.42 7.19 -13.26
C GLY A 52 2.42 8.49 -12.44
N MET A 53 2.96 8.46 -11.22
CA MET A 53 3.15 9.64 -10.36
C MET A 53 4.47 9.58 -9.59
N GLY A 54 4.92 10.74 -9.12
CA GLY A 54 6.01 10.87 -8.16
C GLY A 54 5.56 10.65 -6.72
N THR A 55 6.50 10.34 -5.84
CA THR A 55 6.23 10.20 -4.41
C THR A 55 5.75 11.51 -3.78
N SER A 56 6.25 12.64 -4.28
CA SER A 56 5.85 13.99 -3.85
C SER A 56 4.38 14.30 -4.11
N ASP A 57 3.78 13.69 -5.14
CA ASP A 57 2.41 14.00 -5.57
C ASP A 57 1.36 13.46 -4.58
N VAL A 58 1.74 12.48 -3.76
CA VAL A 58 0.87 11.82 -2.78
C VAL A 58 1.31 12.03 -1.34
N SER A 59 2.43 12.74 -1.09
CA SER A 59 3.00 12.95 0.24
C SER A 59 2.81 14.39 0.72
N TYR A 60 2.31 14.56 1.94
CA TYR A 60 1.99 15.87 2.51
C TYR A 60 2.67 16.07 3.86
N PRO A 61 3.56 17.05 4.04
CA PRO A 61 4.27 17.24 5.31
C PRO A 61 3.31 17.48 6.49
N ILE A 62 3.42 16.67 7.56
CA ILE A 62 2.52 16.78 8.72
C ILE A 62 2.70 18.10 9.47
N ARG A 63 3.88 18.72 9.36
CA ARG A 63 4.18 20.02 9.95
C ARG A 63 3.42 21.14 9.23
N THR A 64 3.28 21.06 7.90
CA THR A 64 2.47 22.02 7.13
C THR A 64 1.00 21.91 7.49
N PHE A 65 0.50 20.69 7.75
CA PHE A 65 -0.85 20.51 8.29
C PHE A 65 -1.00 21.13 9.69
N ALA A 66 -0.09 20.83 10.61
CA ALA A 66 -0.12 21.35 11.98
C ALA A 66 -0.02 22.89 12.03
N ALA A 67 0.77 23.51 11.15
CA ALA A 67 0.96 24.96 11.09
C ALA A 67 -0.33 25.74 10.80
N LYS A 68 -1.38 25.08 10.26
CA LYS A 68 -2.70 25.69 10.03
C LYS A 68 -3.46 25.94 11.34
N TRP A 69 -3.00 25.40 12.47
CA TRP A 69 -3.68 25.45 13.76
C TRP A 69 -2.73 25.93 14.86
N PRO A 70 -3.06 27.02 15.59
CA PRO A 70 -2.17 27.56 16.63
C PRO A 70 -1.95 26.58 17.80
N ASN A 71 -2.91 25.71 18.05
CA ASN A 71 -2.98 24.73 19.14
C ASN A 71 -2.58 23.30 18.74
N VAL A 72 -1.95 23.11 17.58
CA VAL A 72 -1.44 21.80 17.14
C VAL A 72 0.10 21.84 17.07
N ARG A 73 0.74 20.76 17.50
CA ARG A 73 2.17 20.50 17.28
C ARG A 73 2.33 19.14 16.61
N ALA A 74 3.22 19.08 15.63
CA ALA A 74 3.58 17.82 14.98
C ALA A 74 4.95 17.33 15.49
N ARG A 75 5.03 16.02 15.70
CA ARG A 75 6.24 15.32 16.15
C ARG A 75 6.46 14.08 15.28
N ARG A 76 7.71 13.87 14.84
CA ARG A 76 8.12 12.61 14.24
C ARG A 76 8.58 11.67 15.36
N ALA A 77 7.87 10.58 15.59
CA ALA A 77 8.24 9.54 16.55
C ALA A 77 7.41 8.27 16.29
N THR A 78 7.98 7.10 16.59
CA THR A 78 7.27 5.81 16.54
C THR A 78 6.77 5.47 17.94
N LEU A 79 5.47 5.24 18.09
CA LEU A 79 4.89 4.78 19.36
C LEU A 79 5.41 3.37 19.67
N SER A 80 6.00 3.21 20.85
CA SER A 80 6.48 1.93 21.36
C SER A 80 5.49 1.32 22.35
N LYS A 81 5.05 2.11 23.33
CA LYS A 81 4.18 1.61 24.41
C LYS A 81 3.17 2.66 24.87
N VAL A 82 1.98 2.20 25.22
CA VAL A 82 0.95 2.99 25.92
C VAL A 82 0.95 2.55 27.38
N HIS A 83 0.98 3.51 28.30
CA HIS A 83 0.86 3.28 29.74
C HIS A 83 -0.44 3.94 30.24
N PRO A 84 -1.59 3.24 30.19
CA PRO A 84 -2.89 3.84 30.51
C PRO A 84 -3.01 4.34 31.96
N GLY A 85 -2.44 3.60 32.91
CA GLY A 85 -2.49 3.94 34.34
C GLY A 85 -1.80 5.27 34.69
N GLU A 86 -0.79 5.65 33.90
CA GLU A 86 -0.03 6.89 34.09
C GLU A 86 -0.41 7.96 33.06
N ARG A 87 -1.36 7.64 32.17
CA ARG A 87 -1.79 8.47 31.03
C ARG A 87 -0.61 9.03 30.23
N ARG A 88 0.35 8.16 29.90
CA ARG A 88 1.50 8.50 29.04
C ARG A 88 1.68 7.52 27.89
N VAL A 89 2.29 8.02 26.82
CA VAL A 89 2.84 7.20 25.75
C VAL A 89 4.37 7.28 25.77
N GLU A 90 5.00 6.20 25.33
CA GLU A 90 6.45 6.05 25.21
C GLU A 90 6.80 5.76 23.74
N PHE A 91 7.86 6.37 23.25
CA PHE A 91 8.34 6.24 21.89
C PHE A 91 9.63 5.40 21.83
N GLU A 92 9.97 4.89 20.64
CA GLU A 92 11.19 4.10 20.44
C GLU A 92 12.49 4.83 20.83
N ASP A 93 12.49 6.18 20.83
CA ASP A 93 13.61 7.02 21.27
C ASP A 93 13.71 7.17 22.81
N GLY A 94 12.89 6.43 23.56
CA GLY A 94 12.84 6.47 25.03
C GLY A 94 12.14 7.68 25.63
N THR A 95 11.72 8.65 24.80
CA THR A 95 10.96 9.81 25.30
C THR A 95 9.50 9.46 25.57
N THR A 96 8.82 10.31 26.33
CA THR A 96 7.41 10.12 26.66
C THR A 96 6.58 11.39 26.42
N LEU A 97 5.26 11.21 26.28
CA LEU A 97 4.29 12.30 26.30
C LEU A 97 3.11 11.92 27.20
N ALA A 98 2.79 12.81 28.14
CA ALA A 98 1.58 12.72 28.93
C ALA A 98 0.36 13.21 28.12
N TYR A 99 -0.80 12.63 28.38
CA TYR A 99 -2.04 13.00 27.72
C TYR A 99 -3.21 13.04 28.71
N ASP A 100 -4.26 13.80 28.38
CA ASP A 100 -5.56 13.66 29.02
C ASP A 100 -6.43 12.69 28.19
N TYR A 101 -6.27 12.71 26.86
CA TYR A 101 -6.87 11.75 25.93
C TYR A 101 -5.85 11.29 24.87
N LEU A 102 -5.99 10.03 24.44
CA LEU A 102 -5.15 9.41 23.42
C LEU A 102 -6.03 8.93 22.26
N VAL A 103 -5.65 9.29 21.04
CA VAL A 103 -6.24 8.78 19.79
C VAL A 103 -5.20 7.91 19.10
N ILE A 104 -5.52 6.62 18.92
CA ILE A 104 -4.71 5.69 18.13
C ILE A 104 -5.31 5.59 16.73
N ALA A 105 -4.56 6.09 15.75
CA ALA A 105 -4.92 6.16 14.34
C ALA A 105 -3.75 5.69 13.45
N THR A 106 -3.05 4.64 13.89
CA THR A 106 -1.82 4.09 13.27
C THR A 106 -2.05 3.38 11.95
N GLY A 107 -3.31 3.27 11.51
CA GLY A 107 -3.69 2.59 10.29
C GLY A 107 -3.63 1.08 10.44
N VAL A 108 -3.38 0.41 9.31
CA VAL A 108 -3.32 -1.04 9.15
C VAL A 108 -2.03 -1.42 8.44
N THR A 109 -1.62 -2.66 8.58
CA THR A 109 -0.50 -3.26 7.86
C THR A 109 -0.94 -4.52 7.12
N THR A 110 -0.05 -5.04 6.29
CA THR A 110 -0.25 -6.25 5.49
C THR A 110 -0.53 -7.46 6.37
N ASN A 111 -1.50 -8.29 5.96
CA ASN A 111 -1.71 -9.62 6.52
C ASN A 111 -1.22 -10.67 5.53
N TRP A 112 -0.15 -11.38 5.87
CA TRP A 112 0.42 -12.44 5.04
C TRP A 112 -0.36 -13.75 5.07
N LEU A 113 -1.45 -13.82 5.86
CA LEU A 113 -2.36 -14.96 5.97
C LEU A 113 -1.68 -16.30 6.32
N ARG A 114 -0.47 -16.24 6.90
CA ARG A 114 0.41 -17.40 7.16
C ARG A 114 0.73 -18.23 5.91
N VAL A 115 0.66 -17.61 4.73
CA VAL A 115 1.08 -18.23 3.47
C VAL A 115 2.59 -18.32 3.44
N GLU A 116 3.11 -19.52 3.18
CA GLU A 116 4.54 -19.79 3.21
C GLU A 116 5.29 -18.91 2.20
N GLY A 117 6.37 -18.26 2.65
CA GLY A 117 7.21 -17.41 1.80
C GLY A 117 6.56 -16.10 1.34
N ALA A 118 5.28 -15.84 1.64
CA ALA A 118 4.61 -14.61 1.20
C ALA A 118 5.31 -13.34 1.69
N GLU A 119 5.65 -13.26 2.97
CA GLU A 119 6.35 -12.12 3.57
C GLU A 119 7.76 -11.93 3.01
N ALA A 120 8.47 -13.02 2.72
CA ALA A 120 9.86 -12.97 2.24
C ALA A 120 9.96 -12.66 0.74
N ASN A 121 8.97 -13.09 -0.05
CA ASN A 121 9.04 -13.11 -1.52
C ASN A 121 8.00 -12.20 -2.20
N SER A 122 7.23 -11.41 -1.45
CA SER A 122 6.25 -10.48 -2.01
C SER A 122 6.50 -9.04 -1.58
N LEU A 123 5.97 -8.11 -2.36
CA LEU A 123 5.94 -6.69 -2.05
C LEU A 123 4.51 -6.27 -1.64
N PRO A 124 4.32 -5.65 -0.46
CA PRO A 124 3.06 -5.01 -0.14
C PRO A 124 2.89 -3.71 -0.96
N ILE A 125 1.78 -3.00 -0.77
CA ILE A 125 1.55 -1.69 -1.41
C ILE A 125 0.69 -0.75 -0.53
N TYR A 126 0.95 -0.73 0.78
CA TYR A 126 0.18 0.03 1.76
C TYR A 126 0.91 1.30 2.27
N SER A 127 2.19 1.43 1.93
CA SER A 127 3.02 2.59 2.26
C SER A 127 3.66 3.22 1.02
N LEU A 128 4.11 4.47 1.16
CA LEU A 128 4.88 5.16 0.11
C LEU A 128 6.20 4.44 -0.19
N HIS A 129 6.80 3.82 0.83
CA HIS A 129 8.01 3.01 0.69
C HIS A 129 7.73 1.78 -0.16
N ASP A 130 6.63 1.07 0.12
CA ASP A 130 6.24 -0.13 -0.63
C ASP A 130 6.04 0.17 -2.12
N ALA A 131 5.35 1.27 -2.43
CA ALA A 131 5.15 1.71 -3.80
C ALA A 131 6.47 2.08 -4.48
N ALA A 132 7.37 2.78 -3.78
CA ALA A 132 8.70 3.10 -4.30
C ALA A 132 9.55 1.85 -4.56
N ASP A 133 9.49 0.84 -3.68
CA ASP A 133 10.19 -0.43 -3.84
C ASP A 133 9.68 -1.22 -5.04
N LEU A 134 8.35 -1.33 -5.18
CA LEU A 134 7.72 -1.97 -6.32
C LEU A 134 8.13 -1.29 -7.64
N ARG A 135 8.08 0.04 -7.69
CA ARG A 135 8.56 0.80 -8.85
C ARG A 135 10.02 0.48 -9.18
N ARG A 136 10.89 0.53 -8.17
CA ARG A 136 12.33 0.31 -8.33
C ARG A 136 12.62 -1.09 -8.88
N ARG A 137 11.98 -2.12 -8.30
CA ARG A 137 12.16 -3.51 -8.71
C ARG A 137 11.60 -3.76 -10.12
N LEU A 138 10.44 -3.21 -10.43
CA LEU A 138 9.85 -3.29 -11.77
C LEU A 138 10.78 -2.66 -12.81
N GLN A 139 11.29 -1.45 -12.56
CA GLN A 139 12.20 -0.78 -13.48
C GLN A 139 13.47 -1.58 -13.73
N HIS A 140 14.14 -2.07 -12.68
CA HIS A 140 15.34 -2.89 -12.85
C HIS A 140 15.09 -4.17 -13.66
N LEU A 141 13.99 -4.88 -13.38
CA LEU A 141 13.67 -6.11 -14.11
C LEU A 141 13.33 -5.86 -15.59
N LEU A 142 12.70 -4.73 -15.90
CA LEU A 142 12.43 -4.34 -17.29
C LEU A 142 13.73 -3.99 -18.03
N GLU A 143 14.65 -3.26 -17.41
CA GLU A 143 15.97 -2.95 -17.98
C GLU A 143 16.80 -4.22 -18.22
N ASP A 144 16.79 -5.16 -17.28
CA ASP A 144 17.47 -6.45 -17.43
C ASP A 144 16.84 -7.31 -18.55
N THR A 145 15.52 -7.26 -18.70
CA THR A 145 14.81 -7.99 -19.75
C THR A 145 15.10 -7.38 -21.13
N SER A 146 15.05 -6.04 -21.26
CA SER A 146 15.38 -5.33 -22.51
C SER A 146 16.83 -5.58 -22.93
N ALA A 147 17.77 -5.59 -21.98
CA ALA A 147 19.17 -5.87 -22.25
C ALA A 147 19.49 -7.37 -22.48
N GLY A 148 18.50 -8.26 -22.43
CA GLY A 148 18.68 -9.70 -22.60
C GLY A 148 19.42 -10.40 -21.45
N ARG A 149 19.58 -9.73 -20.28
CA ARG A 149 20.16 -10.33 -19.06
C ARG A 149 19.16 -11.25 -18.34
N ARG A 150 17.88 -11.14 -18.69
CA ARG A 150 16.77 -11.91 -18.15
C ARG A 150 15.79 -12.28 -19.26
N GLU A 151 15.16 -13.44 -19.14
CA GLU A 151 14.19 -13.93 -20.12
C GLU A 151 12.84 -13.19 -20.07
N SER A 152 12.35 -12.87 -18.87
CA SER A 152 11.01 -12.31 -18.68
C SER A 152 10.85 -11.47 -17.41
N CYS A 153 9.80 -10.65 -17.39
CA CYS A 153 9.32 -9.91 -16.22
C CYS A 153 7.80 -10.13 -16.07
N HIS A 154 7.44 -11.15 -15.30
CA HIS A 154 6.09 -11.55 -14.95
C HIS A 154 5.72 -11.04 -13.56
N VAL A 155 4.54 -10.43 -13.45
CA VAL A 155 4.03 -9.89 -12.20
C VAL A 155 2.76 -10.63 -11.80
N VAL A 156 2.74 -11.16 -10.59
CA VAL A 156 1.53 -11.74 -9.98
C VAL A 156 1.04 -10.82 -8.89
N VAL A 157 -0.20 -10.36 -8.98
CA VAL A 157 -0.90 -9.59 -7.96
C VAL A 157 -1.83 -10.53 -7.21
N VAL A 158 -1.67 -10.63 -5.90
CA VAL A 158 -2.47 -11.49 -5.02
C VAL A 158 -3.52 -10.63 -4.30
N GLY A 159 -4.80 -10.98 -4.49
CA GLY A 159 -5.96 -10.30 -3.94
C GLY A 159 -6.63 -9.34 -4.92
N ALA A 160 -7.91 -9.56 -5.22
CA ALA A 160 -8.69 -8.74 -6.14
C ALA A 160 -9.64 -7.76 -5.43
N GLY A 161 -9.20 -7.21 -4.30
CA GLY A 161 -9.78 -5.99 -3.72
C GLY A 161 -9.48 -4.76 -4.57
N ALA A 162 -9.89 -3.58 -4.12
CA ALA A 162 -9.66 -2.31 -4.84
C ALA A 162 -8.17 -2.13 -5.19
N THR A 163 -7.29 -2.27 -4.20
CA THR A 163 -5.84 -2.16 -4.36
C THR A 163 -5.29 -3.08 -5.44
N GLY A 164 -5.56 -4.38 -5.38
CA GLY A 164 -5.00 -5.32 -6.36
C GLY A 164 -5.59 -5.15 -7.75
N VAL A 165 -6.87 -4.77 -7.88
CA VAL A 165 -7.50 -4.45 -9.16
C VAL A 165 -6.88 -3.21 -9.80
N GLU A 166 -6.67 -2.14 -9.03
CA GLU A 166 -6.01 -0.92 -9.51
C GLU A 166 -4.56 -1.20 -9.91
N THR A 167 -3.80 -1.90 -9.07
CA THR A 167 -2.40 -2.27 -9.36
C THR A 167 -2.29 -3.13 -10.62
N ALA A 168 -3.09 -4.21 -10.74
CA ALA A 168 -3.07 -5.07 -11.92
C ALA A 168 -3.50 -4.31 -13.19
N GLY A 169 -4.51 -3.44 -13.07
CA GLY A 169 -4.98 -2.61 -14.17
C GLY A 169 -3.91 -1.66 -14.69
N THR A 170 -3.23 -0.93 -13.79
CA THR A 170 -2.20 0.03 -14.18
C THR A 170 -0.92 -0.65 -14.68
N LEU A 171 -0.52 -1.80 -14.10
CA LEU A 171 0.58 -2.61 -14.64
C LEU A 171 0.28 -3.10 -16.07
N ALA A 172 -0.95 -3.54 -16.33
CA ALA A 172 -1.35 -3.96 -17.67
C ALA A 172 -1.41 -2.78 -18.66
N GLU A 173 -1.77 -1.59 -18.19
CA GLU A 173 -1.71 -0.37 -18.99
C GLU A 173 -0.26 0.02 -19.33
N LEU A 174 0.64 0.03 -18.35
CA LEU A 174 2.08 0.23 -18.54
C LEU A 174 2.62 -0.75 -19.59
N ARG A 175 2.26 -2.04 -19.47
CA ARG A 175 2.68 -3.09 -20.42
C ARG A 175 2.19 -2.82 -21.84
N ARG A 176 0.93 -2.39 -22.01
CA ARG A 176 0.31 -2.22 -23.33
C ARG A 176 0.62 -0.89 -24.01
N ARG A 177 0.83 0.17 -23.24
CA ARG A 177 0.94 1.54 -23.76
C ARG A 177 2.35 2.12 -23.63
N THR A 178 3.04 1.83 -22.53
CA THR A 178 4.33 2.47 -22.21
C THR A 178 5.50 1.62 -22.68
N LEU A 179 5.53 0.32 -22.36
CA LEU A 179 6.66 -0.55 -22.70
C LEU A 179 6.98 -0.59 -24.20
N PRO A 180 6.02 -0.65 -25.14
CA PRO A 180 6.35 -0.65 -26.57
C PRO A 180 7.08 0.62 -27.04
N LEU A 181 6.98 1.71 -26.28
CA LEU A 181 7.63 2.99 -26.57
C LEU A 181 8.99 3.12 -25.88
N THR A 182 9.13 2.59 -24.67
CA THR A 182 10.32 2.79 -23.82
C THR A 182 11.30 1.61 -23.83
N HIS A 183 10.81 0.40 -24.09
CA HIS A 183 11.59 -0.84 -24.15
C HIS A 183 11.13 -1.67 -25.36
N PRO A 184 11.26 -1.16 -26.60
CA PRO A 184 10.78 -1.85 -27.80
C PRO A 184 11.43 -3.22 -28.04
N GLU A 185 12.54 -3.53 -27.36
CA GLU A 185 13.24 -4.81 -27.39
C GLU A 185 12.48 -5.92 -26.65
N ILE A 186 11.63 -5.56 -25.68
CA ILE A 186 10.87 -6.52 -24.89
C ILE A 186 9.68 -7.05 -25.71
N ARG A 187 9.69 -8.35 -26.00
CA ARG A 187 8.58 -8.98 -26.71
C ARG A 187 7.33 -9.10 -25.80
N PRO A 188 6.11 -9.09 -26.38
CA PRO A 188 4.87 -9.19 -25.61
C PRO A 188 4.74 -10.44 -24.73
N ASP A 189 5.37 -11.56 -25.11
CA ASP A 189 5.38 -12.82 -24.35
C ASP A 189 6.30 -12.78 -23.12
N GLN A 190 7.32 -11.91 -23.13
CA GLN A 190 8.28 -11.78 -22.03
C GLN A 190 7.73 -11.02 -20.83
N THR A 191 6.52 -10.44 -20.93
CA THR A 191 5.90 -9.73 -19.80
C THR A 191 4.47 -10.18 -19.60
N SER A 192 4.06 -10.32 -18.33
CA SER A 192 2.69 -10.71 -18.01
C SER A 192 2.24 -10.10 -16.69
N VAL A 193 0.92 -9.92 -16.56
CA VAL A 193 0.28 -9.48 -15.32
C VAL A 193 -0.84 -10.46 -15.02
N THR A 194 -0.73 -11.14 -13.90
CA THR A 194 -1.72 -12.11 -13.42
C THR A 194 -2.33 -11.60 -12.12
N LEU A 195 -3.65 -11.62 -11.98
CA LEU A 195 -4.37 -11.29 -10.74
C LEU A 195 -4.99 -12.56 -10.18
N VAL A 196 -4.62 -12.93 -8.95
CA VAL A 196 -5.06 -14.13 -8.24
C VAL A 196 -6.04 -13.75 -7.14
N GLU A 197 -7.17 -14.44 -7.05
CA GLU A 197 -8.19 -14.24 -6.03
C GLU A 197 -8.90 -15.56 -5.70
N ARG A 198 -9.16 -15.80 -4.41
CA ARG A 198 -9.84 -17.01 -3.93
C ARG A 198 -11.32 -17.03 -4.27
N PHE A 199 -11.94 -15.85 -4.39
CA PHE A 199 -13.32 -15.72 -4.83
C PHE A 199 -13.43 -15.81 -6.37
N GLU A 200 -14.60 -16.23 -6.85
CA GLU A 200 -14.96 -16.26 -8.27
C GLU A 200 -15.15 -14.85 -8.90
N TYR A 201 -14.90 -13.79 -8.13
CA TYR A 201 -15.14 -12.41 -8.55
C TYR A 201 -14.12 -11.44 -7.96
N VAL A 202 -13.88 -10.35 -8.69
CA VAL A 202 -13.13 -9.19 -8.20
C VAL A 202 -14.05 -8.23 -7.43
N LEU A 203 -13.47 -7.33 -6.63
CA LEU A 203 -14.19 -6.23 -5.96
C LEU A 203 -15.40 -6.70 -5.15
N ALA A 204 -15.16 -7.63 -4.21
CA ALA A 204 -16.18 -8.27 -3.38
C ALA A 204 -17.26 -7.33 -2.79
N PRO A 205 -16.98 -6.09 -2.35
CA PRO A 205 -18.04 -5.21 -1.82
C PRO A 205 -19.07 -4.72 -2.85
N TYR A 206 -18.78 -4.81 -4.16
CA TYR A 206 -19.62 -4.22 -5.21
C TYR A 206 -20.71 -5.19 -5.70
N LYS A 207 -21.70 -4.69 -6.44
CA LYS A 207 -22.77 -5.52 -7.03
C LYS A 207 -22.24 -6.40 -8.18
N PRO A 208 -22.81 -7.60 -8.45
CA PRO A 208 -22.33 -8.53 -9.49
C PRO A 208 -22.04 -7.87 -10.84
N ARG A 209 -22.98 -7.10 -11.39
CA ARG A 209 -22.81 -6.38 -12.67
C ARG A 209 -21.54 -5.50 -12.71
N LEU A 210 -21.16 -4.89 -11.60
CA LEU A 210 -19.93 -4.06 -11.52
C LEU A 210 -18.67 -4.91 -11.42
N ARG A 211 -18.75 -6.06 -10.73
CA ARG A 211 -17.65 -7.03 -10.66
C ARG A 211 -17.35 -7.62 -12.04
N ASP A 212 -18.40 -8.00 -12.79
CA ASP A 212 -18.29 -8.53 -14.15
C ASP A 212 -17.69 -7.48 -15.10
N ALA A 213 -18.22 -6.26 -15.05
CA ALA A 213 -17.69 -5.15 -15.85
C ALA A 213 -16.21 -4.86 -15.55
N ALA A 214 -15.79 -4.94 -14.28
CA ALA A 214 -14.40 -4.77 -13.87
C ALA A 214 -13.51 -5.91 -14.36
N ALA A 215 -13.95 -7.17 -14.19
CA ALA A 215 -13.23 -8.34 -14.68
C ALA A 215 -13.03 -8.28 -16.20
N ASP A 216 -14.06 -7.92 -16.96
CA ASP A 216 -13.97 -7.78 -18.41
C ASP A 216 -13.04 -6.63 -18.82
N ALA A 217 -13.07 -5.52 -18.07
CA ALA A 217 -12.17 -4.41 -18.29
C ALA A 217 -10.69 -4.77 -18.03
N LEU A 218 -10.41 -5.64 -17.06
CA LEU A 218 -9.07 -6.18 -16.79
C LEU A 218 -8.63 -7.15 -17.89
N ARG A 219 -9.51 -8.09 -18.30
CA ARG A 219 -9.25 -9.03 -19.40
C ARG A 219 -8.96 -8.31 -20.71
N ARG A 220 -9.73 -7.27 -21.07
CA ARG A 220 -9.49 -6.43 -22.27
C ARG A 220 -8.14 -5.70 -22.23
N ARG A 221 -7.63 -5.40 -21.03
CA ARG A 221 -6.27 -4.85 -20.84
C ARG A 221 -5.19 -5.94 -20.83
N GLY A 222 -5.57 -7.20 -20.97
CA GLY A 222 -4.65 -8.34 -20.99
C GLY A 222 -4.14 -8.74 -19.62
N VAL A 223 -4.89 -8.48 -18.54
CA VAL A 223 -4.64 -9.10 -17.23
C VAL A 223 -5.14 -10.54 -17.29
N ARG A 224 -4.31 -11.49 -16.85
CA ARG A 224 -4.71 -12.90 -16.68
C ARG A 224 -5.42 -13.01 -15.33
N LEU A 225 -6.71 -13.30 -15.32
CA LEU A 225 -7.46 -13.49 -14.08
C LEU A 225 -7.42 -14.96 -13.66
N ARG A 226 -6.96 -15.23 -12.44
CA ARG A 226 -7.02 -16.51 -11.75
C ARG A 226 -7.94 -16.36 -10.54
N LEU A 227 -9.23 -16.37 -10.82
CA LEU A 227 -10.31 -16.33 -9.82
C LEU A 227 -10.60 -17.75 -9.33
N GLY A 228 -11.20 -17.89 -8.14
CA GLY A 228 -11.44 -19.19 -7.53
C GLY A 228 -10.18 -19.93 -7.07
N ALA A 229 -9.04 -19.23 -6.99
CA ALA A 229 -7.73 -19.80 -6.74
C ALA A 229 -7.12 -19.28 -5.44
N THR A 230 -6.75 -20.20 -4.55
CA THR A 230 -6.08 -19.87 -3.28
C THR A 230 -4.57 -20.03 -3.43
N VAL A 231 -3.82 -19.05 -2.92
CA VAL A 231 -2.35 -19.12 -2.84
C VAL A 231 -1.94 -19.96 -1.64
N ALA A 232 -1.14 -21.00 -1.87
CA ALA A 232 -0.57 -21.86 -0.86
C ALA A 232 0.84 -21.40 -0.43
N GLY A 233 1.61 -20.82 -1.35
CA GLY A 233 2.96 -20.34 -1.07
C GLY A 233 3.49 -19.35 -2.11
N VAL A 234 4.53 -18.62 -1.74
CA VAL A 234 5.26 -17.71 -2.64
C VAL A 234 6.75 -18.04 -2.58
N ARG A 235 7.32 -18.40 -3.72
CA ARG A 235 8.75 -18.61 -3.95
C ARG A 235 9.37 -17.37 -4.60
N PRO A 236 10.72 -17.27 -4.67
CA PRO A 236 11.37 -16.11 -5.29
C PRO A 236 10.99 -15.83 -6.75
N ASP A 237 10.55 -16.86 -7.48
CA ASP A 237 10.27 -16.86 -8.92
C ASP A 237 8.87 -17.38 -9.29
N ALA A 238 8.04 -17.74 -8.29
CA ALA A 238 6.72 -18.32 -8.55
C ALA A 238 5.71 -18.09 -7.40
N VAL A 239 4.43 -18.02 -7.76
CA VAL A 239 3.30 -18.14 -6.83
C VAL A 239 2.71 -19.53 -6.96
N VAL A 240 2.62 -20.27 -5.85
CA VAL A 240 2.12 -21.64 -5.79
C VAL A 240 0.67 -21.62 -5.30
N LEU A 241 -0.23 -22.23 -6.07
CA LEU A 241 -1.64 -22.37 -5.72
C LEU A 241 -1.90 -23.69 -4.96
N GLU A 242 -3.02 -23.77 -4.24
CA GLU A 242 -3.41 -24.98 -3.48
C GLU A 242 -3.60 -26.23 -4.36
N ASP A 243 -3.95 -26.06 -5.64
CA ASP A 243 -4.09 -27.16 -6.60
C ASP A 243 -2.75 -27.66 -7.18
N GLY A 244 -1.63 -27.09 -6.72
CA GLY A 244 -0.28 -27.42 -7.18
C GLY A 244 0.16 -26.64 -8.43
N THR A 245 -0.70 -25.79 -9.00
CA THR A 245 -0.33 -24.93 -10.13
C THR A 245 0.72 -23.91 -9.68
N GLU A 246 1.78 -23.76 -10.47
CA GLU A 246 2.80 -22.73 -10.27
C GLU A 246 2.65 -21.63 -11.32
N LEU A 247 2.53 -20.39 -10.86
CA LEU A 247 2.46 -19.19 -11.69
C LEU A 247 3.83 -18.50 -11.68
N PRO A 248 4.53 -18.38 -12.83
CA PRO A 248 5.77 -17.62 -12.89
C PRO A 248 5.59 -16.18 -12.40
N SER A 249 6.48 -15.74 -11.51
CA SER A 249 6.39 -14.44 -10.82
C SER A 249 7.76 -13.90 -10.46
N ASP A 250 8.27 -12.92 -11.23
CA ASP A 250 9.48 -12.17 -10.90
C ASP A 250 9.22 -11.08 -9.84
N ILE A 251 7.95 -10.65 -9.77
CA ILE A 251 7.40 -9.76 -8.74
C ILE A 251 6.05 -10.29 -8.30
N THR A 252 5.95 -10.67 -7.04
CA THR A 252 4.66 -10.91 -6.38
C THR A 252 4.24 -9.65 -5.63
N VAL A 253 3.09 -9.06 -5.99
CA VAL A 253 2.46 -7.97 -5.25
C VAL A 253 1.39 -8.55 -4.33
N TRP A 254 1.54 -8.34 -3.03
CA TRP A 254 0.58 -8.80 -2.03
C TRP A 254 -0.38 -7.68 -1.65
N ALA A 255 -1.57 -7.70 -2.22
CA ALA A 255 -2.65 -6.72 -1.99
C ALA A 255 -3.74 -7.27 -1.06
N LEU A 256 -3.39 -8.28 -0.25
CA LEU A 256 -4.25 -8.85 0.78
C LEU A 256 -3.89 -8.34 2.17
N GLY A 257 -4.92 -8.20 2.99
CA GLY A 257 -4.78 -8.07 4.43
C GLY A 257 -4.71 -6.63 4.92
N VAL A 258 -5.66 -6.31 5.78
CA VAL A 258 -5.58 -5.18 6.70
C VAL A 258 -5.62 -5.75 8.11
N THR A 259 -4.53 -5.61 8.86
CA THR A 259 -4.43 -5.93 10.29
C THR A 259 -3.96 -4.72 11.07
#